data_AF-A0A7Y4EHR1-F1
#
_entry.id   AF-A0A7Y4EHR1-F1
#
_cell.length_a   1.000
_cell.length_b   1.000
_cell.length_c   1.000
_cell.angle_alpha   90.00
_cell.angle_beta   90.00
_cell.angle_gamma   90.00
#
_symmetry.space_group_name_H-M   'P 1'
#
loop_
_entity.id
_entity.type
_entity.pdbx_description
1 polymer ?
#
loop_
_entity_poly.entity_id
_entity_poly.type
_entity_poly.pdbx_seq_one_letter_code
_entity_poly.pdbx_strand_id
1 'polypeptide(L)'
;MPHHLSFLTSSQEQFCYAHNDYELHQEAKQRINQYLQTATWTRASFGNLSDVDIVIAFSFGDSEEVNLELGTQVERVYQAIPHVDYYLQQEVAEHVKDVPFVSIANTEYQTTSDVAKRASNAHSGAKVVVVAQSWHAQRCIDTCKELGLDVVALRVVDSFPAEDPQPWVRNPINWIIKESYREVATGYETSERFNLM
;
A
#
# COMPACT_ATOMS: atom_id res chain seq x y z
N MET A 1 -29.48 -19.90 -2.71
CA MET A 1 -28.65 -20.13 -1.51
C MET A 1 -27.83 -18.87 -1.30
N PRO A 2 -28.21 -17.98 -0.37
CA PRO A 2 -27.52 -16.71 -0.20
C PRO A 2 -26.24 -16.95 0.63
N HIS A 3 -25.10 -16.50 0.11
CA HIS A 3 -23.85 -16.48 0.84
C HIS A 3 -23.92 -15.37 1.89
N HIS A 4 -24.02 -15.76 3.16
CA HIS A 4 -23.80 -14.88 4.30
C HIS A 4 -22.33 -14.43 4.27
N LEU A 5 -22.09 -13.16 3.98
CA LEU A 5 -20.83 -12.50 4.31
C LEU A 5 -20.77 -12.40 5.84
N SER A 6 -19.97 -13.27 6.48
CA SER A 6 -19.60 -13.07 7.88
C SER A 6 -18.54 -11.97 7.92
N PHE A 7 -18.96 -10.75 8.19
CA PHE A 7 -18.05 -9.70 8.65
C PHE A 7 -17.56 -10.13 10.03
N LEU A 8 -16.32 -10.62 10.09
CA LEU A 8 -15.59 -10.65 11.34
C LEU A 8 -15.48 -9.19 11.78
N THR A 9 -16.15 -8.88 12.88
CA THR A 9 -16.11 -7.60 13.58
C THR A 9 -14.65 -7.27 13.90
N SER A 10 -14.00 -6.43 13.08
CA SER A 10 -12.86 -5.66 13.57
C SER A 10 -13.41 -4.66 14.59
N SER A 11 -12.63 -4.40 15.63
CA SER A 11 -12.83 -3.27 16.54
C SER A 11 -13.31 -2.06 15.75
N GLN A 12 -14.32 -1.33 16.25
CA GLN A 12 -14.81 -0.10 15.62
C GLN A 12 -13.62 0.83 15.32
N GLU A 13 -13.10 0.77 14.09
CA GLU A 13 -12.10 1.70 13.60
C GLU A 13 -12.78 3.06 13.57
N GLN A 14 -12.38 3.95 14.48
CA GLN A 14 -12.79 5.34 14.48
C GLN A 14 -12.06 6.02 13.33
N PHE A 15 -12.70 6.07 12.17
CA PHE A 15 -12.19 6.84 11.04
C PHE A 15 -12.46 8.33 11.25
N CYS A 16 -11.42 9.14 11.09
CA CYS A 16 -11.54 10.59 11.00
C CYS A 16 -11.92 10.97 9.57
N TYR A 17 -13.20 11.28 9.36
CA TYR A 17 -13.69 11.78 8.07
C TYR A 17 -13.42 13.28 7.95
N ALA A 18 -13.01 13.74 6.76
CA ALA A 18 -12.88 15.17 6.48
C ALA A 18 -14.25 15.87 6.56
N HIS A 19 -15.31 15.19 6.07
CA HIS A 19 -16.70 15.64 6.15
C HIS A 19 -17.65 14.47 6.41
N ASN A 20 -18.81 14.76 7.01
CA ASN A 20 -19.88 13.77 7.20
C ASN A 20 -20.60 13.42 5.89
N ASP A 21 -20.58 14.33 4.92
CA ASP A 21 -21.23 14.18 3.61
C ASP A 21 -20.27 14.64 2.50
N TYR A 22 -20.15 13.83 1.43
CA TYR A 22 -19.42 14.19 0.21
C TYR A 22 -20.41 14.51 -0.90
N GLU A 23 -20.40 15.74 -1.40
CA GLU A 23 -21.21 16.11 -2.56
C GLU A 23 -20.58 15.56 -3.84
N LEU A 24 -21.15 14.46 -4.34
CA LEU A 24 -20.73 13.83 -5.59
C LEU A 24 -21.70 14.17 -6.73
N HIS A 25 -21.20 14.84 -7.77
CA HIS A 25 -21.93 15.01 -9.03
C HIS A 25 -22.15 13.66 -9.74
N GLN A 26 -23.11 13.59 -10.67
CA GLN A 26 -23.50 12.32 -11.32
C GLN A 26 -22.34 11.62 -12.04
N GLU A 27 -21.47 12.39 -12.71
CA GLU A 27 -20.25 11.85 -13.34
C GLU A 27 -19.33 11.15 -12.31
N ALA A 28 -19.15 11.76 -11.13
CA ALA A 28 -18.35 11.20 -10.06
C ALA A 28 -18.96 9.92 -9.49
N LYS A 29 -20.29 9.90 -9.30
CA LYS A 29 -21.00 8.70 -8.87
C LYS A 29 -20.81 7.56 -9.86
N GLN A 30 -20.89 7.82 -11.16
CA GLN A 30 -20.68 6.82 -12.19
C GLN A 30 -19.26 6.26 -12.17
N ARG A 31 -18.26 7.14 -12.08
CA ARG A 31 -16.84 6.74 -12.05
C ARG A 31 -16.49 5.95 -10.78
N ILE A 32 -16.91 6.42 -9.61
CA ILE A 32 -16.71 5.71 -8.35
C ILE A 32 -17.41 4.35 -8.41
N ASN A 33 -18.66 4.28 -8.88
CA ASN A 33 -19.38 3.01 -8.99
C ASN A 33 -18.69 2.04 -9.98
N GLN A 34 -18.19 2.54 -11.10
CA GLN A 34 -17.41 1.73 -12.03
C GLN A 34 -16.14 1.19 -11.37
N TYR A 35 -15.37 2.04 -10.70
CA TYR A 35 -14.16 1.65 -9.96
C TYR A 35 -14.49 0.61 -8.88
N LEU A 36 -15.59 0.80 -8.14
CA LEU A 36 -16.05 -0.17 -7.16
C LEU A 36 -16.35 -1.54 -7.80
N GLN A 37 -16.97 -1.56 -8.98
CA GLN A 37 -17.31 -2.83 -9.62
C GLN A 37 -16.13 -3.58 -10.23
N THR A 38 -15.02 -2.89 -10.55
CA THR A 38 -13.93 -3.47 -11.35
C THR A 38 -12.60 -3.59 -10.61
N ALA A 39 -12.34 -2.77 -9.60
CA ALA A 39 -11.05 -2.71 -8.94
C ALA A 39 -10.93 -3.67 -7.75
N THR A 40 -9.70 -4.09 -7.45
CA THR A 40 -9.37 -4.73 -6.17
C THR A 40 -8.90 -3.66 -5.20
N TRP A 41 -9.75 -3.29 -4.23
CA TRP A 41 -9.47 -2.17 -3.32
C TRP A 41 -8.52 -2.54 -2.17
N THR A 42 -8.58 -3.80 -1.72
CA THR A 42 -7.77 -4.31 -0.62
C THR A 42 -7.24 -5.68 -0.96
N ARG A 43 -6.05 -6.01 -0.47
CA ARG A 43 -5.50 -7.37 -0.52
C ARG A 43 -5.22 -7.87 0.89
N ALA A 44 -5.59 -9.13 1.14
CA ALA A 44 -5.14 -9.84 2.32
C ALA A 44 -3.76 -10.46 2.07
N SER A 45 -3.01 -10.70 3.15
CA SER A 45 -1.74 -11.45 3.10
C SER A 45 -1.93 -12.82 2.43
N PHE A 46 -0.98 -13.23 1.60
CA PHE A 46 -1.00 -14.54 0.93
C PHE A 46 0.41 -15.08 0.68
N GLY A 47 0.49 -16.34 0.23
CA GLY A 47 1.74 -16.94 -0.24
C GLY A 47 2.68 -17.42 0.86
N ASN A 48 3.53 -18.37 0.51
CA ASN A 48 4.54 -18.97 1.37
C ASN A 48 5.89 -18.26 1.17
N LEU A 49 6.71 -18.22 2.22
CA LEU A 49 8.06 -17.65 2.21
C LEU A 49 9.15 -18.67 1.81
N SER A 50 8.81 -19.94 1.57
CA SER A 50 9.78 -21.03 1.37
C SER A 50 10.61 -20.98 0.08
N ASP A 51 10.18 -20.20 -0.92
CA ASP A 51 10.78 -20.15 -2.27
C ASP A 51 10.72 -18.70 -2.78
N VAL A 52 11.43 -17.83 -2.06
CA VAL A 52 11.48 -16.39 -2.26
C VAL A 52 12.93 -16.00 -2.47
N ASP A 53 13.18 -15.16 -3.45
CA ASP A 53 14.52 -14.65 -3.76
C ASP A 53 14.82 -13.33 -3.03
N ILE A 54 13.81 -12.45 -2.90
CA ILE A 54 13.95 -11.13 -2.27
C ILE A 54 12.67 -10.65 -1.58
N VAL A 55 12.80 -9.68 -0.67
CA VAL A 55 11.69 -8.97 -0.02
C VAL A 55 11.71 -7.52 -0.45
N ILE A 56 10.53 -6.95 -0.76
CA ILE A 56 10.37 -5.54 -1.07
C ILE A 56 9.30 -4.95 -0.16
N ALA A 57 9.61 -3.86 0.54
CA ALA A 57 8.66 -3.14 1.40
C ALA A 57 8.37 -1.74 0.85
N PHE A 58 7.09 -1.40 0.77
CA PHE A 58 6.61 -0.12 0.26
C PHE A 58 5.85 0.67 1.32
N SER A 59 5.95 2.00 1.23
CA SER A 59 5.13 2.95 1.99
C SER A 59 4.39 3.92 1.05
N PHE A 60 3.22 4.39 1.48
CA PHE A 60 2.38 5.36 0.79
C PHE A 60 2.15 6.63 1.60
N GLY A 61 3.19 7.12 2.27
CA GLY A 61 3.20 8.41 2.94
C GLY A 61 4.13 8.44 4.14
N ASP A 62 4.13 9.58 4.83
CA ASP A 62 5.07 9.84 5.93
C ASP A 62 4.49 9.51 7.31
N SER A 63 3.37 8.77 7.36
CA SER A 63 2.76 8.40 8.64
C SER A 63 3.65 7.45 9.44
N GLU A 64 4.18 7.96 10.54
CA GLU A 64 5.03 7.22 11.47
C GLU A 64 4.34 5.95 12.00
N GLU A 65 3.05 6.01 12.34
CA GLU A 65 2.30 4.86 12.87
C GLU A 65 2.25 3.70 11.85
N VAL A 66 1.86 4.02 10.62
CA VAL A 66 1.77 3.03 9.54
C VAL A 66 3.16 2.49 9.18
N ASN A 67 4.16 3.37 9.10
CA ASN A 67 5.52 2.99 8.75
C ASN A 67 6.17 2.11 9.82
N LEU A 68 5.87 2.34 11.10
CA LEU A 68 6.27 1.46 12.20
C LEU A 68 5.62 0.07 12.10
N GLU A 69 4.33 -0.01 11.74
CA GLU A 69 3.66 -1.28 11.51
C GLU A 69 4.24 -2.05 10.32
N LEU A 70 4.55 -1.35 9.22
CA LEU A 70 5.24 -1.92 8.06
C LEU A 70 6.62 -2.44 8.44
N GLY A 71 7.40 -1.66 9.21
CA GLY A 71 8.69 -2.09 9.75
C GLY A 71 8.59 -3.34 10.62
N THR A 72 7.57 -3.41 11.48
CA THR A 72 7.29 -4.60 12.30
C THR A 72 6.97 -5.82 11.44
N GLN A 73 6.24 -5.65 10.33
CA GLN A 73 6.00 -6.76 9.39
C GLN A 73 7.27 -7.19 8.66
N VAL A 74 8.14 -6.25 8.29
CA VAL A 74 9.46 -6.54 7.71
C VAL A 74 10.30 -7.38 8.68
N GLU A 75 10.38 -7.00 9.95
CA GLU A 75 11.12 -7.76 10.98
C GLU A 75 10.57 -9.18 11.15
N ARG A 76 9.24 -9.36 11.11
CA ARG A 76 8.61 -10.70 11.14
C ARG A 76 8.98 -11.54 9.92
N VAL A 77 9.04 -10.94 8.73
CA VAL A 77 9.48 -11.64 7.51
C VAL A 77 10.96 -11.99 7.62
N TYR A 78 11.79 -11.08 8.14
CA TYR A 78 13.23 -11.30 8.37
C TYR A 78 13.50 -12.49 9.29
N GLN A 79 12.75 -12.61 10.39
CA GLN A 79 12.86 -13.76 11.29
C GLN A 79 12.55 -15.09 10.60
N ALA A 80 11.69 -15.11 9.57
CA ALA A 80 11.32 -16.31 8.84
C ALA A 80 12.30 -16.64 7.70
N ILE A 81 12.79 -15.63 6.98
CA ILE A 81 13.68 -15.77 5.82
C ILE A 81 14.83 -14.73 5.88
N PRO A 82 15.81 -14.90 6.79
CA PRO A 82 16.86 -13.90 7.01
C PRO A 82 17.96 -13.87 5.93
N HIS A 83 17.92 -14.80 4.97
CA HIS A 83 19.00 -15.07 4.03
C HIS A 83 18.80 -14.46 2.63
N VAL A 84 17.71 -13.73 2.43
CA VAL A 84 17.38 -13.05 1.16
C VAL A 84 17.68 -11.56 1.26
N ASP A 85 17.75 -10.87 0.12
CA ASP A 85 17.95 -9.42 0.11
C ASP A 85 16.64 -8.67 0.39
N TYR A 86 16.74 -7.61 1.19
CA TYR A 86 15.62 -6.75 1.59
C TYR A 86 15.75 -5.39 0.92
N TYR A 87 14.77 -5.01 0.12
CA TYR A 87 14.65 -3.70 -0.52
C TYR A 87 13.55 -2.91 0.17
N LEU A 88 13.95 -2.04 1.09
CA LEU A 88 13.01 -1.26 1.90
C LEU A 88 12.96 0.17 1.38
N GLN A 89 11.75 0.69 1.19
CA GLN A 89 11.55 2.12 1.01
C GLN A 89 12.03 2.87 2.25
N GLN A 90 12.62 4.06 2.08
CA GLN A 90 13.25 4.81 3.17
C GLN A 90 12.35 4.99 4.39
N GLU A 91 11.06 5.30 4.18
CA GLU A 91 10.11 5.55 5.26
C GLU A 91 9.88 4.29 6.11
N VAL A 92 9.98 3.10 5.53
CA VAL A 92 9.91 1.83 6.28
C VAL A 92 11.26 1.50 6.92
N ALA A 93 12.35 1.78 6.21
CA ALA A 93 13.71 1.48 6.62
C ALA A 93 14.11 2.22 7.91
N GLU A 94 13.59 3.41 8.15
CA GLU A 94 13.82 4.19 9.38
C GLU A 94 13.29 3.50 10.65
N HIS A 95 12.34 2.57 10.51
CA HIS A 95 11.70 1.89 11.64
C HIS A 95 12.15 0.44 11.86
N VAL A 96 13.11 -0.06 11.08
CA VAL A 96 13.70 -1.40 11.30
C VAL A 96 15.05 -1.28 12.00
N LYS A 97 15.31 -2.14 12.99
CA LYS A 97 16.54 -2.03 13.81
C LYS A 97 17.64 -3.01 13.41
N ASP A 98 17.29 -4.25 13.10
CA ASP A 98 18.25 -5.35 12.95
C ASP A 98 18.08 -6.13 11.64
N VAL A 99 17.50 -5.50 10.62
CA VAL A 99 17.31 -6.10 9.29
C VAL A 99 18.33 -5.50 8.34
N PRO A 100 19.29 -6.28 7.80
CA PRO A 100 20.15 -5.80 6.72
C PRO A 100 19.29 -5.53 5.48
N PHE A 101 19.35 -4.31 4.94
CA PHE A 101 18.61 -3.93 3.75
C PHE A 101 19.48 -3.16 2.75
N VAL A 102 19.04 -3.19 1.49
CA VAL A 102 19.62 -2.41 0.40
C VAL A 102 19.06 -0.99 0.46
N SER A 103 19.87 -0.08 1.01
CA SER A 103 19.55 1.35 0.99
C SER A 103 19.55 1.87 -0.45
N ILE A 104 18.53 2.63 -0.80
CA ILE A 104 18.47 3.38 -2.05
C ILE A 104 18.71 4.83 -1.66
N ALA A 105 19.93 5.30 -1.86
CA ALA A 105 20.28 6.68 -1.57
C ALA A 105 19.42 7.60 -2.44
N ASN A 106 18.50 8.34 -1.82
CA ASN A 106 17.74 9.39 -2.46
C ASN A 106 17.71 10.61 -1.54
N THR A 107 17.89 11.79 -2.11
CA THR A 107 17.71 13.07 -1.40
C THR A 107 16.27 13.59 -1.51
N GLU A 108 15.44 12.91 -2.30
CA GLU A 108 14.04 13.23 -2.57
C GLU A 108 13.11 12.06 -2.17
N TYR A 109 11.80 12.30 -2.16
CA TYR A 109 10.78 11.28 -1.89
C TYR A 109 10.94 10.07 -2.82
N GLN A 110 10.98 8.88 -2.22
CA GLN A 110 11.16 7.64 -2.96
C GLN A 110 9.81 7.05 -3.38
N THR A 111 9.61 6.82 -4.68
CA THR A 111 8.38 6.19 -5.16
C THR A 111 8.46 4.66 -5.08
N THR A 112 7.30 3.98 -5.06
CA THR A 112 7.25 2.52 -5.16
C THR A 112 7.95 1.98 -6.41
N SER A 113 7.91 2.73 -7.51
CA SER A 113 8.61 2.35 -8.74
C SER A 113 10.13 2.41 -8.58
N ASP A 114 10.67 3.33 -7.79
CA ASP A 114 12.13 3.44 -7.59
C ASP A 114 12.68 2.25 -6.82
N VAL A 115 11.99 1.84 -5.75
CA VAL A 115 12.35 0.66 -4.95
C VAL A 115 12.27 -0.60 -5.81
N ALA A 116 11.16 -0.79 -6.52
CA ALA A 116 10.96 -1.97 -7.36
C ALA A 116 11.95 -2.03 -8.53
N LYS A 117 12.29 -0.89 -9.15
CA LYS A 117 13.31 -0.82 -10.21
C LYS A 117 14.68 -1.19 -9.68
N ARG A 118 15.05 -0.74 -8.49
CA ARG A 118 16.32 -1.11 -7.87
C ARG A 118 16.40 -2.62 -7.68
N ALA A 119 15.35 -3.23 -7.14
CA ALA A 119 15.25 -4.67 -6.94
C ALA A 119 15.34 -5.43 -8.27
N SER A 120 14.55 -5.04 -9.28
CA SER A 120 14.54 -5.67 -10.61
C SER A 120 15.89 -5.59 -11.32
N ASN A 121 16.58 -4.45 -11.24
CA ASN A 121 17.92 -4.29 -11.84
C ASN A 121 18.98 -5.24 -11.24
N ALA A 122 18.81 -5.64 -9.97
CA ALA A 122 19.70 -6.59 -9.31
C ALA A 122 19.22 -8.05 -9.43
N HIS A 123 17.91 -8.27 -9.53
CA HIS A 123 17.28 -9.59 -9.48
C HIS A 123 16.17 -9.73 -10.54
N SER A 124 16.54 -9.74 -11.82
CA SER A 124 15.58 -9.92 -12.91
C SER A 124 14.86 -11.27 -12.81
N GLY A 125 13.53 -11.28 -12.88
CA GLY A 125 12.73 -12.51 -12.80
C GLY A 125 12.59 -13.12 -11.41
N ALA A 126 13.05 -12.44 -10.36
CA ALA A 126 13.03 -12.96 -9.00
C ALA A 126 11.61 -13.13 -8.44
N LYS A 127 11.45 -14.15 -7.60
CA LYS A 127 10.29 -14.38 -6.76
C LYS A 127 10.34 -13.45 -5.55
N VAL A 128 9.34 -12.60 -5.39
CA VAL A 128 9.36 -11.53 -4.40
C VAL A 128 8.24 -11.68 -3.37
N VAL A 129 8.58 -11.37 -2.13
CA VAL A 129 7.61 -11.02 -1.10
C VAL A 129 7.41 -9.52 -1.13
N VAL A 130 6.15 -9.10 -1.22
CA VAL A 130 5.79 -7.68 -1.03
C VAL A 130 5.30 -7.47 0.40
N VAL A 131 5.81 -6.44 1.07
CA VAL A 131 5.26 -5.88 2.31
C VAL A 131 4.66 -4.51 1.98
N ALA A 132 3.37 -4.32 2.24
CA ALA A 132 2.66 -3.10 1.88
C ALA A 132 1.40 -2.89 2.73
N GLN A 133 0.81 -1.70 2.68
CA GLN A 133 -0.54 -1.50 3.22
C GLN A 133 -1.58 -2.24 2.37
N SER A 134 -2.57 -2.84 3.02
CA SER A 134 -3.68 -3.62 2.42
C SER A 134 -4.34 -2.92 1.25
N TRP A 135 -4.64 -1.63 1.42
CA TRP A 135 -5.31 -0.78 0.45
C TRP A 135 -4.42 -0.46 -0.76
N HIS A 136 -3.10 -0.38 -0.57
CA HIS A 136 -2.14 -0.06 -1.62
C HIS A 136 -1.49 -1.30 -2.26
N ALA A 137 -1.68 -2.49 -1.68
CA ALA A 137 -0.96 -3.70 -2.02
C ALA A 137 -1.14 -4.12 -3.49
N GLN A 138 -2.32 -3.90 -4.08
CA GLN A 138 -2.53 -4.23 -5.51
C GLN A 138 -1.57 -3.43 -6.40
N ARG A 139 -1.42 -2.14 -6.13
CA ARG A 139 -0.51 -1.26 -6.88
C ARG A 139 0.95 -1.70 -6.72
N CYS A 140 1.36 -2.09 -5.52
CA CYS A 140 2.69 -2.62 -5.27
C CYS A 140 2.95 -3.87 -6.12
N ILE A 141 1.97 -4.80 -6.14
CA ILE A 141 2.05 -6.03 -6.92
C ILE A 141 2.20 -5.72 -8.40
N ASP A 142 1.35 -4.83 -8.94
CA ASP A 142 1.38 -4.48 -10.36
C ASP A 142 2.70 -3.79 -10.74
N THR A 143 3.18 -2.87 -9.90
CA THR A 143 4.49 -2.22 -10.10
C THR A 143 5.64 -3.24 -10.18
N CYS A 144 5.66 -4.23 -9.29
CA CYS A 144 6.66 -5.30 -9.32
C CYS A 144 6.55 -6.13 -10.61
N LYS A 145 5.33 -6.53 -10.99
CA LYS A 145 5.08 -7.36 -12.18
C LYS A 145 5.44 -6.65 -13.48
N GLU A 146 5.12 -5.36 -13.61
CA GLU A 146 5.49 -4.53 -14.75
C GLU A 146 7.01 -4.45 -14.93
N LEU A 147 7.77 -4.58 -13.84
CA LEU A 147 9.23 -4.59 -13.82
C LEU A 147 9.83 -6.01 -13.91
N GLY A 148 9.01 -7.02 -14.19
CA GLY A 148 9.46 -8.41 -14.39
C GLY A 148 9.75 -9.18 -13.11
N LEU A 149 9.26 -8.73 -11.96
CA LEU A 149 9.34 -9.46 -10.69
C LEU A 149 8.10 -10.34 -10.50
N ASP A 150 8.30 -11.57 -10.01
CA ASP A 150 7.23 -12.53 -9.75
C ASP A 150 6.76 -12.44 -8.29
N VAL A 151 5.61 -11.81 -8.05
CA VAL A 151 5.08 -11.65 -6.68
C VAL A 151 4.43 -12.93 -6.19
N VAL A 152 5.18 -13.72 -5.40
CA VAL A 152 4.76 -15.03 -4.87
C VAL A 152 4.12 -14.96 -3.49
N ALA A 153 4.35 -13.86 -2.76
CA ALA A 153 3.79 -13.66 -1.43
C ALA A 153 3.57 -12.18 -1.11
N LEU A 154 2.61 -11.93 -0.22
CA LEU A 154 2.24 -10.61 0.27
C LEU A 154 2.08 -10.64 1.79
N ARG A 155 2.61 -9.65 2.49
CA ARG A 155 2.32 -9.35 3.90
C ARG A 155 1.76 -7.95 3.99
N VAL A 156 0.58 -7.82 4.60
CA VAL A 156 -0.11 -6.53 4.69
C VAL A 156 -0.23 -5.99 6.11
N VAL A 157 -0.24 -4.67 6.18
CA VAL A 157 -0.77 -3.88 7.30
C VAL A 157 -2.11 -3.29 6.86
N ASP A 158 -3.15 -3.40 7.68
CA ASP A 158 -4.49 -2.87 7.36
C ASP A 158 -4.79 -1.66 8.24
N SER A 159 -3.98 -0.61 8.08
CA SER A 159 -4.06 0.61 8.88
C SER A 159 -4.11 1.84 7.99
N PHE A 160 -4.96 2.79 8.37
CA PHE A 160 -4.94 4.16 7.89
C PHE A 160 -4.35 5.08 8.96
N PRO A 161 -3.59 6.11 8.57
CA PRO A 161 -2.97 7.00 9.52
C PRO A 161 -4.03 7.90 10.17
N ALA A 162 -4.30 7.72 11.47
CA ALA A 162 -5.38 8.44 12.15
C ALA A 162 -5.11 9.94 12.29
N GLU A 163 -3.83 10.30 12.45
CA GLU A 163 -3.37 11.66 12.75
C GLU A 163 -2.63 12.35 11.59
N ASP A 164 -2.68 11.78 10.39
CA ASP A 164 -1.95 12.35 9.25
C ASP A 164 -2.37 13.81 9.01
N PRO A 165 -1.46 14.79 8.88
CA PRO A 165 -1.84 16.19 8.69
C PRO A 165 -2.76 16.44 7.49
N GLN A 166 -2.87 15.49 6.56
CA GLN A 166 -3.79 15.46 5.44
C GLN A 166 -5.04 14.62 5.76
N PRO A 167 -6.20 15.20 6.12
CA PRO A 167 -7.42 14.45 6.46
C PRO A 167 -7.89 13.46 5.39
N TRP A 168 -7.54 13.71 4.12
CA TRP A 168 -7.88 12.84 3.01
C TRP A 168 -7.15 11.49 2.99
N VAL A 169 -6.02 11.34 3.68
CA VAL A 169 -5.34 10.03 3.75
C VAL A 169 -5.78 9.20 4.96
N ARG A 170 -6.66 9.73 5.82
CA ARG A 170 -7.03 9.10 7.10
C ARG A 170 -8.16 8.07 7.00
N ASN A 171 -8.82 7.95 5.85
CA ASN A 171 -9.99 7.08 5.72
C ASN A 171 -10.14 6.44 4.33
N PRO A 172 -10.79 5.27 4.26
CA PRO A 172 -10.94 4.50 3.03
C PRO A 172 -11.85 5.15 1.97
N ILE A 173 -12.82 5.98 2.37
CA ILE A 173 -13.71 6.65 1.41
C ILE A 173 -12.91 7.61 0.53
N ASN A 174 -12.06 8.42 1.15
CA ASN A 174 -11.21 9.37 0.45
C ASN A 174 -10.20 8.67 -0.47
N TRP A 175 -9.70 7.52 -0.03
CA TRP A 175 -8.87 6.67 -0.87
C TRP A 175 -9.61 6.19 -2.12
N ILE A 176 -10.83 5.65 -1.98
CA ILE A 176 -11.66 5.21 -3.10
C ILE A 176 -11.94 6.34 -4.08
N ILE A 177 -12.28 7.53 -3.58
CA ILE A 177 -12.52 8.71 -4.42
C ILE A 177 -11.25 9.02 -5.23
N LYS A 178 -10.08 9.12 -4.58
CA LYS A 178 -8.81 9.41 -5.28
C LYS A 178 -8.46 8.36 -6.31
N GLU A 179 -8.54 7.08 -5.95
CA GLU A 179 -8.17 6.01 -6.88
C GLU A 179 -9.10 5.90 -8.08
N SER A 180 -10.39 6.18 -7.90
CA SER A 180 -11.34 6.20 -9.02
C SER A 180 -11.02 7.26 -10.08
N TYR A 181 -10.25 8.29 -9.71
CA TYR A 181 -9.88 9.43 -10.56
C TYR A 181 -8.43 9.43 -11.04
N ARG A 182 -7.60 8.49 -10.59
CA ARG A 182 -6.15 8.47 -10.87
C ARG A 182 -5.77 8.59 -12.35
N GLU A 183 -6.54 7.96 -13.24
CA GLU A 183 -6.24 7.97 -14.68
C GLU A 183 -6.49 9.33 -15.35
N VAL A 184 -7.26 10.21 -14.69
CA VAL A 184 -7.77 11.45 -15.29
C VAL A 184 -7.44 12.70 -14.47
N ALA A 185 -6.92 12.54 -13.25
CA ALA A 185 -6.55 13.62 -12.36
C ALA A 185 -5.45 13.19 -11.38
N THR A 186 -4.62 14.15 -10.98
CA THR A 186 -3.66 14.00 -9.91
C THR A 186 -4.35 13.91 -8.54
N GLY A 187 -3.60 13.46 -7.52
CA GLY A 187 -4.10 13.43 -6.15
C GLY A 187 -4.45 14.82 -5.61
N TYR A 188 -3.72 15.86 -6.03
CA TYR A 188 -3.99 17.25 -5.66
C TYR A 188 -5.29 17.75 -6.29
N GLU A 189 -5.43 17.62 -7.61
CA GLU A 189 -6.64 18.02 -8.35
C GLU A 189 -7.90 17.31 -7.82
N THR A 190 -7.77 16.03 -7.47
CA THR A 190 -8.89 15.27 -6.89
C THR A 190 -9.24 15.77 -5.48
N SER A 191 -8.24 16.12 -4.67
CA SER A 191 -8.46 16.64 -3.32
C SER A 191 -9.13 18.01 -3.34
N GLU A 192 -8.74 18.89 -4.27
CA GLU A 192 -9.45 20.16 -4.51
C GLU A 192 -10.88 19.94 -5.03
N ARG A 193 -11.06 19.05 -6.02
CA ARG A 193 -12.36 18.79 -6.67
C ARG A 193 -13.43 18.30 -5.68
N PHE A 194 -13.04 17.50 -4.70
CA PHE A 194 -13.97 16.90 -3.74
C PHE A 194 -13.88 17.50 -2.34
N ASN A 195 -13.14 18.61 -2.18
CA ASN A 195 -12.89 19.25 -0.90
C ASN A 195 -12.46 18.24 0.17
N LEU A 196 -11.45 17.42 -0.15
CA LEU A 196 -10.96 16.38 0.75
C LEU A 196 -9.97 16.94 1.80
N MET A 197 -9.67 18.25 1.74
CA MET A 197 -8.71 18.95 2.62
C MET A 197 -9.24 19.23 4.02
#